data_AF-A0A542HMB0-F1
#
_entry.id   AF-A0A542HMB0-F1
#
_cell.length_a   1.000
_cell.length_b   1.000
_cell.length_c   1.000
_cell.angle_alpha   90.00
_cell.angle_beta   90.00
_cell.angle_gamma   90.00
#
_symmetry.space_group_name_H-M   'P 1'
#
loop_
_entity.id
_entity.type
_entity.pdbx_description
1 polymer ?
#
loop_
_entity_poly.entity_id
_entity_poly.type
_entity_poly.pdbx_seq_one_letter_code
_entity_poly.pdbx_strand_id
1 'polypeptide(L)'
;MRERGRFGLMASYCEGCWNTLANEMAEADGATAAPRPDPGPDDVTWIEPPLCAECGALVRIYPTNYDRWVSLAMVELPAKDVPEAFRWRLTRLPGRSLVPTDIVAVRVRGIDPLPSEPVVPAHRMMCIPEWGEP
;
A
#
# COMPACT_ATOMS: atom_id res chain seq x y z
N MET A 1 9.93 0.12 26.71
CA MET A 1 9.20 -0.48 25.57
C MET A 1 8.18 0.54 25.09
N ARG A 2 8.25 0.95 23.81
CA ARG A 2 7.25 1.84 23.20
C ARG A 2 6.20 0.94 22.54
N GLU A 3 4.98 0.97 23.05
CA GLU A 3 3.85 0.18 22.53
C GLU A 3 3.27 0.90 21.30
N ARG A 4 3.06 0.18 20.18
CA ARG A 4 2.36 0.67 18.98
C ARG A 4 1.42 -0.41 18.42
N GLY A 5 0.23 0.00 17.99
CA GLY A 5 -0.81 -0.85 17.41
C GLY A 5 -1.90 -1.24 18.41
N ARG A 6 -3.10 -0.65 18.28
CA ARG A 6 -4.33 -1.14 18.92
C ARG A 6 -5.22 -1.74 17.85
N PHE A 7 -5.16 -3.06 17.66
CA PHE A 7 -6.27 -3.80 17.09
C PHE A 7 -7.14 -4.29 18.24
N GLY A 8 -8.46 -4.11 18.12
CA GLY A 8 -9.41 -4.39 19.19
C GLY A 8 -9.24 -5.80 19.78
N LEU A 9 -9.07 -5.84 21.11
CA LEU A 9 -9.08 -7.00 22.01
C LEU A 9 -7.91 -8.03 21.86
N MET A 10 -6.92 -7.86 22.76
CA MET A 10 -6.08 -8.90 23.39
C MET A 10 -4.70 -9.32 22.81
N ALA A 11 -3.98 -8.46 22.09
CA ALA A 11 -2.51 -8.62 22.01
C ALA A 11 -1.77 -7.28 21.73
N SER A 12 -0.96 -6.83 22.69
CA SER A 12 0.06 -5.81 22.44
C SER A 12 1.34 -6.52 22.00
N TYR A 13 1.75 -6.35 20.74
CA TYR A 13 3.03 -6.87 20.28
C TYR A 13 4.17 -5.93 20.72
N CYS A 14 5.32 -6.48 21.08
CA CYS A 14 6.54 -5.69 21.16
C CYS A 14 6.96 -5.26 19.74
N GLU A 15 7.84 -4.27 19.64
CA GLU A 15 8.29 -3.73 18.34
C GLU A 15 8.83 -4.82 17.40
N GLY A 16 9.61 -5.78 17.92
CA GLY A 16 10.12 -6.90 17.14
C GLY A 16 9.03 -7.80 16.59
N CYS A 17 8.11 -8.27 17.45
CA CYS A 17 7.01 -9.15 17.02
C CYS A 17 6.04 -8.43 16.08
N TRP A 18 5.77 -7.15 16.31
CA TRP A 18 4.96 -6.34 15.40
C TRP A 18 5.62 -6.21 14.03
N ASN A 19 6.93 -5.94 13.98
CA ASN A 19 7.65 -5.84 12.71
C ASN A 19 7.65 -7.15 11.94
N THR A 20 7.81 -8.30 12.60
CA THR A 20 7.70 -9.62 11.96
C THR A 20 6.32 -9.80 11.35
N LEU A 21 5.25 -9.62 12.13
CA LEU A 21 3.87 -9.77 11.66
C LEU A 21 3.55 -8.79 10.51
N ALA A 22 3.97 -7.53 10.64
CA ALA A 22 3.78 -6.51 9.62
C ALA A 22 4.51 -6.84 8.31
N ASN A 23 5.71 -7.46 8.39
CA ASN A 23 6.44 -7.93 7.21
C ASN A 23 5.73 -9.12 6.55
N GLU A 24 5.29 -10.11 7.33
CA GLU A 24 4.55 -11.26 6.80
C GLU A 24 3.26 -10.82 6.10
N MET A 25 2.52 -9.88 6.70
CA MET A 25 1.35 -9.28 6.05
C MET A 25 1.73 -8.51 4.79
N ALA A 26 2.81 -7.71 4.84
CA ALA A 26 3.29 -6.99 3.67
C ALA A 26 3.65 -7.90 2.50
N GLU A 27 4.33 -9.02 2.75
CA GLU A 27 4.67 -9.98 1.72
C GLU A 27 3.43 -10.62 1.10
N ALA A 28 2.48 -11.06 1.95
CA ALA A 28 1.22 -11.65 1.49
C ALA A 28 0.37 -10.68 0.66
N ASP A 29 0.51 -9.38 0.89
CA ASP A 29 -0.35 -8.33 0.32
C ASP A 29 0.33 -7.52 -0.80
N GLY A 30 1.62 -7.81 -1.06
CA GLY A 30 2.44 -7.05 -1.99
C GLY A 30 2.82 -5.64 -1.51
N ALA A 31 2.73 -5.37 -0.20
CA ALA A 31 3.08 -4.10 0.43
C ALA A 31 4.55 -4.05 0.89
N THR A 32 5.47 -4.40 -0.02
CA THR A 32 6.91 -4.48 0.24
C THR A 32 7.69 -3.28 -0.32
N ALA A 33 7.00 -2.18 -0.65
CA ALA A 33 7.66 -0.99 -1.15
C ALA A 33 8.50 -0.33 -0.05
N ALA A 34 9.59 0.33 -0.44
CA ALA A 34 10.35 1.15 0.49
C ALA A 34 9.53 2.40 0.89
N PRO A 35 9.68 2.90 2.13
CA PRO A 35 9.05 4.15 2.54
C PRO A 35 9.50 5.30 1.64
N ARG A 36 8.55 6.13 1.20
CA ARG A 36 8.88 7.38 0.53
C ARG A 36 9.23 8.44 1.59
N PRO A 37 10.27 9.26 1.40
CA PRO A 37 10.49 10.43 2.24
C PRO A 37 9.24 11.34 2.22
N ASP A 38 8.91 11.88 3.39
CA ASP A 38 7.82 12.86 3.51
C ASP A 38 8.19 14.13 2.73
N PRO A 39 7.31 14.63 1.84
CA PRO A 39 7.57 15.90 1.16
C PRO A 39 7.67 17.02 2.21
N GLY A 40 8.69 17.86 2.09
CA GLY A 40 8.90 19.00 2.96
C GLY A 40 7.78 20.05 2.84
N PRO A 41 7.68 21.00 3.78
CA PRO A 41 6.62 22.02 3.80
C PRO A 41 6.62 22.95 2.57
N ASP A 42 7.74 23.03 1.84
CA ASP A 42 7.91 23.80 0.61
C ASP A 42 7.85 22.94 -0.67
N ASP A 43 7.60 21.63 -0.56
CA ASP A 43 7.43 20.74 -1.72
C ASP A 43 6.04 20.93 -2.35
N VAL A 44 5.92 21.94 -3.22
CA VAL A 44 4.74 22.18 -4.09
C VAL A 44 4.77 21.38 -5.39
N THR A 45 5.66 20.40 -5.51
CA THR A 45 5.86 19.66 -6.76
C THR A 45 4.82 18.56 -6.89
N TRP A 46 4.16 18.51 -8.05
CA TRP A 46 3.56 17.26 -8.53
C TRP A 46 4.68 16.23 -8.59
N ILE A 47 4.78 15.39 -7.55
CA ILE A 47 5.84 14.40 -7.50
C ILE A 47 5.50 13.35 -8.55
N GLU A 48 6.29 13.31 -9.63
CA GLU A 48 6.11 12.32 -10.69
C GLU A 48 6.00 10.92 -10.06
N PRO A 49 5.00 10.11 -10.48
CA PRO A 49 4.87 8.75 -9.98
C PRO A 49 6.16 7.99 -10.30
N PRO A 50 6.81 7.35 -9.32
CA PRO A 50 8.02 6.58 -9.59
C PRO A 50 7.73 5.46 -10.58
N LEU A 51 8.78 5.04 -11.29
CA LEU A 51 8.74 3.83 -12.12
C LEU A 51 9.06 2.61 -11.24
N CYS A 52 8.41 1.48 -11.51
CA CYS A 52 8.77 0.20 -10.92
C CYS A 52 10.18 -0.19 -11.38
N ALA A 53 11.06 -0.52 -10.44
CA ALA A 53 12.43 -0.93 -10.74
C ALA A 53 12.51 -2.27 -11.49
N GLU A 54 11.45 -3.10 -11.45
CA GLU A 54 11.44 -4.44 -12.04
C GLU A 54 10.87 -4.49 -13.47
N CYS A 55 9.92 -3.61 -13.82
CA CYS A 55 9.26 -3.64 -15.13
C CYS A 55 9.11 -2.26 -15.80
N GLY A 56 9.65 -1.21 -15.19
CA GLY A 56 9.62 0.15 -15.74
C GLY A 56 8.24 0.83 -15.78
N ALA A 57 7.17 0.19 -15.30
CA ALA A 57 5.84 0.78 -15.30
C ALA A 57 5.66 1.88 -14.24
N LEU A 58 4.83 2.89 -14.51
CA LEU A 58 4.46 3.91 -13.52
C LEU A 58 3.70 3.29 -12.33
N VAL A 59 4.11 3.64 -11.11
CA VAL A 59 3.49 3.18 -9.86
C VAL A 59 3.27 4.33 -8.88
N ARG A 60 2.35 4.15 -7.93
CA ARG A 60 2.15 5.06 -6.79
C ARG A 60 2.49 4.34 -5.50
N ILE A 61 3.28 4.98 -4.64
CA ILE A 61 3.71 4.38 -3.37
C ILE A 61 2.92 5.02 -2.24
N TYR A 62 2.18 4.21 -1.48
CA TYR A 62 1.33 4.67 -0.38
C TYR A 62 1.65 3.96 0.94
N PRO A 63 1.58 4.66 2.08
CA PRO A 63 1.66 4.03 3.38
C PRO A 63 0.39 3.21 3.64
N THR A 64 0.53 2.10 4.36
CA THR A 64 -0.56 1.21 4.77
C THR A 64 -0.96 1.46 6.22
N ASN A 65 -2.08 0.89 6.65
CA ASN A 65 -2.56 0.98 8.03
C ASN A 65 -1.76 0.14 9.05
N TYR A 66 -0.71 -0.58 8.63
CA TYR A 66 0.17 -1.37 9.50
C TYR A 66 1.65 -0.99 9.36
N ASP A 67 1.94 0.27 9.00
CA ASP A 67 3.30 0.84 8.98
C ASP A 67 4.23 0.19 7.94
N ARG A 68 3.66 -0.24 6.82
CA ARG A 68 4.37 -0.70 5.61
C ARG A 68 3.92 0.09 4.40
N TRP A 69 4.60 -0.05 3.27
CA TRP A 69 4.31 0.73 2.07
C TRP A 69 4.00 -0.18 0.91
N VAL A 70 3.03 0.20 0.08
CA VAL A 70 2.62 -0.58 -1.09
C VAL A 70 2.78 0.23 -2.36
N SER A 71 3.36 -0.41 -3.38
CA SER A 71 3.34 0.10 -4.76
C SER A 71 2.03 -0.32 -5.40
N LEU A 72 1.22 0.65 -5.77
CA LEU A 72 -0.07 0.48 -6.43
C LEU A 72 0.03 0.86 -7.90
N ALA A 73 -0.81 0.25 -8.72
CA ALA A 73 -0.94 0.63 -10.11
C ALA A 73 -1.54 2.02 -10.31
N MET A 74 -1.31 2.58 -11.50
CA MET A 74 -1.95 3.83 -11.92
C MET A 74 -3.44 3.66 -12.25
N VAL A 75 -3.88 2.44 -12.54
CA VAL A 75 -5.26 2.14 -12.96
C VAL A 75 -6.05 1.47 -11.85
N GLU A 76 -7.32 1.81 -11.77
CA GLU A 76 -8.31 1.08 -10.97
C GLU A 76 -8.89 -0.04 -11.82
N LEU A 77 -9.07 -1.21 -11.23
CA LEU A 77 -9.68 -2.37 -11.87
C LEU A 77 -10.93 -2.81 -11.10
N PRO A 78 -11.90 -3.48 -11.74
CA PRO A 78 -13.00 -4.09 -11.03
C PRO A 78 -12.49 -5.15 -10.06
N ALA A 79 -13.08 -5.26 -8.87
CA ALA A 79 -12.64 -6.21 -7.86
C ALA A 79 -12.62 -7.67 -8.35
N LYS A 80 -13.53 -8.07 -9.23
CA LYS A 80 -13.56 -9.42 -9.82
C LYS A 80 -12.30 -9.78 -10.61
N ASP A 81 -11.62 -8.77 -11.15
CA ASP A 81 -10.44 -8.95 -12.02
C ASP A 81 -9.13 -8.89 -11.22
N VAL A 82 -9.21 -8.58 -9.91
CA VAL A 82 -8.06 -8.48 -9.01
C VAL A 82 -8.19 -9.55 -7.91
N PRO A 83 -7.17 -10.38 -7.65
CA PRO A 83 -7.22 -11.34 -6.53
C PRO A 83 -7.31 -10.60 -5.20
N GLU A 84 -8.08 -11.12 -4.24
CA GLU A 84 -8.38 -10.47 -2.95
C GLU A 84 -7.12 -9.94 -2.24
N ALA A 85 -6.03 -10.72 -2.24
CA ALA A 85 -4.76 -10.35 -1.61
C ALA A 85 -4.14 -9.06 -2.14
N PHE A 86 -4.41 -8.70 -3.39
CA PHE A 86 -3.86 -7.52 -4.07
C PHE A 86 -4.86 -6.37 -4.20
N ARG A 87 -6.05 -6.48 -3.59
CA ARG A 87 -7.07 -5.42 -3.64
C ARG A 87 -6.81 -4.36 -2.57
N TRP A 88 -6.56 -3.13 -3.01
CA TRP A 88 -6.38 -1.98 -2.12
C TRP A 88 -7.42 -0.89 -2.36
N ARG A 89 -7.74 -0.15 -1.30
CA ARG A 89 -8.51 1.10 -1.35
C ARG A 89 -7.70 2.23 -0.78
N LEU A 90 -7.73 3.38 -1.45
CA LEU A 90 -7.14 4.60 -0.94
C LEU A 90 -8.14 5.28 0.00
N THR A 91 -7.80 5.35 1.28
CA THR A 91 -8.63 5.99 2.30
C THR A 91 -7.94 7.24 2.81
N ARG A 92 -8.68 8.36 2.89
CA ARG A 92 -8.20 9.55 3.59
C ARG A 92 -8.38 9.36 5.09
N LEU A 93 -7.32 9.56 5.86
CA LEU A 93 -7.41 9.58 7.32
C LEU A 93 -8.15 10.85 7.78
N PRO A 94 -9.22 10.73 8.58
CA PRO A 94 -9.90 11.90 9.11
C PRO A 94 -9.03 12.61 10.16
N GLY A 95 -8.88 13.94 10.05
CA GLY A 95 -8.34 14.78 11.11
C GLY A 95 -6.84 15.10 11.06
N ARG A 96 -6.16 14.81 9.95
CA ARG A 96 -4.85 15.38 9.64
C ARG A 96 -4.96 16.24 8.36
N SER A 97 -4.01 17.15 8.25
CA SER A 97 -4.04 18.42 7.52
C SER A 97 -4.47 18.35 6.04
N LEU A 98 -4.57 19.49 5.35
CA LEU A 98 -4.82 19.63 3.90
C LEU A 98 -3.68 19.07 3.01
N VAL A 99 -2.81 18.21 3.54
CA VAL A 99 -1.60 17.73 2.88
C VAL A 99 -1.86 16.34 2.27
N PRO A 100 -1.40 16.04 1.03
CA PRO A 100 -1.62 14.77 0.34
C PRO A 100 -1.15 13.50 1.09
N THR A 101 -0.35 13.64 2.15
CA THR A 101 0.19 12.55 2.97
C THR A 101 -0.88 11.82 3.82
N ASP A 102 -2.11 12.33 3.85
CA ASP A 102 -3.21 11.73 4.62
C ASP A 102 -3.97 10.60 3.91
N ILE A 103 -3.50 10.18 2.73
CA ILE A 103 -4.04 9.02 2.02
C ILE A 103 -3.25 7.76 2.39
N VAL A 104 -3.93 6.80 3.01
CA VAL A 104 -3.39 5.47 3.31
C VAL A 104 -4.02 4.41 2.42
N ALA A 105 -3.24 3.41 2.03
CA ALA A 105 -3.71 2.21 1.38
C ALA A 105 -4.26 1.25 2.44
N VAL A 106 -5.55 0.96 2.35
CA VAL A 106 -6.25 0.03 3.25
C VAL A 106 -6.58 -1.23 2.47
N ARG A 107 -6.27 -2.36 3.10
CA ARG A 107 -6.59 -3.66 2.57
C ARG A 107 -8.10 -3.91 2.58
N VAL A 108 -8.62 -4.46 1.47
CA VAL A 108 -10.03 -4.84 1.36
C VAL A 108 -10.22 -6.27 1.88
N ARG A 109 -10.25 -6.46 3.21
CA ARG A 109 -10.45 -7.77 3.86
C ARG A 109 -11.74 -7.89 4.69
N GLY A 110 -12.43 -6.78 4.95
CA GLY A 110 -13.57 -6.75 5.89
C GLY A 110 -14.92 -7.03 5.23
N ILE A 111 -15.23 -6.32 4.15
CA ILE A 111 -16.41 -6.53 3.32
C ILE A 111 -15.88 -6.74 1.92
N ASP A 112 -16.17 -7.89 1.32
CA ASP A 112 -15.77 -8.15 -0.06
C ASP A 112 -16.43 -7.07 -0.94
N PRO A 113 -15.64 -6.33 -1.74
CA PRO A 113 -16.17 -5.33 -2.65
C PRO A 113 -17.17 -5.98 -3.59
N LEU A 114 -18.13 -5.21 -4.08
CA LEU A 114 -18.94 -5.73 -5.19
C LEU A 114 -18.00 -6.10 -6.36
N PRO A 115 -18.31 -7.14 -7.16
CA PRO A 115 -17.46 -7.58 -8.26
C PRO A 115 -17.04 -6.46 -9.24
N SER A 116 -17.90 -5.45 -9.41
CA SER A 116 -17.67 -4.29 -10.27
C SER A 116 -17.11 -3.06 -9.54
N GLU A 117 -16.97 -3.12 -8.21
CA GLU A 117 -16.45 -2.00 -7.44
C GLU A 117 -14.97 -1.77 -7.78
N PRO A 118 -14.56 -0.51 -8.01
CA PRO A 118 -13.17 -0.21 -8.34
C PRO A 118 -12.26 -0.47 -7.15
N VAL A 119 -11.15 -1.16 -7.41
CA VAL A 119 -10.05 -1.38 -6.47
C VAL A 119 -8.74 -0.99 -7.16
N VAL A 120 -7.77 -0.56 -6.36
CA VAL A 120 -6.42 -0.30 -6.85
C VAL A 120 -5.60 -1.57 -6.65
N PRO A 121 -5.12 -2.23 -7.72
CA PRO A 121 -4.31 -3.42 -7.57
C PRO A 121 -2.91 -3.05 -7.05
N ALA A 122 -2.37 -3.88 -6.17
CA ALA A 122 -0.94 -3.86 -5.88
C ALA A 122 -0.17 -4.12 -7.18
N HIS A 123 0.81 -3.27 -7.47
CA HIS A 123 1.55 -3.30 -8.73
C HIS A 123 2.25 -4.64 -8.95
N ARG A 124 2.72 -5.30 -7.87
CA ARG A 124 3.34 -6.63 -7.91
C ARG A 124 2.50 -7.68 -8.65
N MET A 125 1.16 -7.57 -8.62
CA MET A 125 0.26 -8.45 -9.37
C MET A 125 0.45 -8.34 -10.89
N MET A 126 0.74 -7.13 -11.38
CA MET A 126 0.88 -6.81 -12.81
C MET A 126 2.35 -6.63 -13.22
N CYS A 127 3.26 -6.73 -12.26
CA CYS A 127 4.68 -6.63 -12.49
C CYS A 127 5.16 -7.92 -13.14
N ILE A 128 5.23 -7.91 -14.46
CA ILE A 128 5.93 -8.95 -15.22
C ILE A 128 7.36 -8.43 -15.36
N PRO A 129 8.37 -9.08 -14.75
CA PRO A 129 9.75 -8.65 -14.94
C PRO A 129 10.05 -8.66 -16.43
N GLU A 130 10.72 -7.62 -16.92
CA GLU A 130 11.29 -7.66 -18.27
C GLU A 130 12.29 -8.82 -18.29
N TRP A 131 11.90 -9.93 -18.92
CA TRP A 131 12.83 -11.02 -19.15
C TRP A 131 13.95 -10.47 -20.03
N GLY A 132 15.17 -10.51 -19.54
CA GLY A 132 16.34 -10.40 -20.40
C GLY A 132 16.19 -11.43 -21.52
N GLU A 133 16.07 -10.97 -22.75
CA GLU A 133 16.39 -11.75 -23.94
C GLU A 133 17.91 -12.00 -23.93
N PRO A 134 18.45 -13.15 -24.39
CA PRO A 134 17.83 -14.18 -25.24
C PRO A 134 17.68 -15.58 -24.63
#